data_AF-A0A818KIW1-F1
#
_entry.id   AF-A0A818KIW1-F1
#
_cell.length_a   1.000
_cell.length_b   1.000
_cell.length_c   1.000
_cell.angle_alpha   90.00
_cell.angle_beta   90.00
_cell.angle_gamma   90.00
#
_symmetry.space_group_name_H-M   'P 1'
#
loop_
_entity.id
_entity.type
_entity.pdbx_description
1 polymer ?
#
loop_
_entity_poly.entity_id
_entity_poly.type
_entity_poly.pdbx_seq_one_letter_code
_entity_poly.pdbx_strand_id
1 'polypeptide(L)'
;QMARLKENQEAMDRGEWDSIPQEQRRDLENTFRHTGQTARYTNIMGLKTLIILDMITRSIQSIFCRPAICERLALMVNYFLQHLVGPKRRNLKVRNLNEYQFEPQKLVAKVTDIYLNFSEHDEFCTAVCNDGMSYNEQLFPQAVEVLERIGHPRERIDAFLKLSEHIKVSK
;
A
#
# COMPACT_ATOMS: atom_id res chain seq x y z
N GLN A 1 1.03 8.54 9.54
CA GLN A 1 -0.24 9.10 10.07
C GLN A 1 -1.11 8.02 10.69
N MET A 2 -1.48 6.95 9.97
CA MET A 2 -2.26 5.83 10.52
C MET A 2 -1.62 5.17 11.76
N ALA A 3 -0.30 4.94 11.75
CA ALA A 3 0.42 4.39 12.91
C ALA A 3 0.30 5.29 14.16
N ARG A 4 0.46 6.60 13.99
CA ARG A 4 0.30 7.59 15.07
C ARG A 4 -1.14 7.60 15.60
N LEU A 5 -2.14 7.50 14.73
CA LEU A 5 -3.54 7.37 15.15
C LEU A 5 -3.76 6.12 15.98
N LYS A 6 -3.19 4.99 15.56
CA LYS A 6 -3.24 3.73 16.30
C LYS A 6 -2.64 3.88 17.69
N GLU A 7 -1.42 4.41 17.79
CA GLU A 7 -0.73 4.63 19.08
C GLU A 7 -1.57 5.51 20.03
N ASN A 8 -2.18 6.60 19.51
CA ASN A 8 -3.05 7.45 20.31
C ASN A 8 -4.34 6.73 20.73
N GLN A 9 -4.93 5.92 19.85
CA GLN A 9 -6.10 5.11 20.20
C GLN A 9 -5.79 4.08 21.29
N GLU A 10 -4.65 3.41 21.21
CA GLU A 10 -4.22 2.45 22.23
C GLU A 10 -3.88 3.14 23.56
N ALA A 11 -3.30 4.34 23.54
CA ALA A 11 -3.06 5.15 24.76
C ALA A 11 -4.37 5.58 25.44
N MET A 12 -5.37 5.99 24.64
CA MET A 12 -6.72 6.26 25.15
C MET A 12 -7.35 5.02 25.79
N ASP A 13 -7.23 3.86 25.15
CA ASP A 13 -7.82 2.60 25.65
C ASP A 13 -7.14 2.10 26.93
N ARG A 14 -5.86 2.45 27.15
CA ARG A 14 -5.15 2.19 28.41
C ARG A 14 -5.47 3.20 29.52
N GLY A 15 -6.31 4.19 29.26
CA GLY A 15 -6.65 5.25 30.22
C GLY A 15 -5.51 6.23 30.48
N GLU A 16 -4.46 6.25 29.64
CA GLU A 16 -3.31 7.16 29.84
C GLU A 16 -3.76 8.61 29.78
N TRP A 17 -4.72 8.91 28.90
CA TRP A 17 -5.28 10.25 28.75
C TRP A 17 -6.00 10.70 30.03
N ASP A 18 -6.58 9.78 30.79
CA ASP A 18 -7.30 10.09 32.02
C ASP A 18 -6.42 10.66 33.13
N SER A 19 -5.13 10.33 33.09
CA SER A 19 -4.13 10.82 34.05
C SER A 19 -3.54 12.20 33.69
N ILE A 20 -3.82 12.71 32.49
CA ILE A 20 -3.24 13.95 31.97
C ILE A 20 -4.09 15.16 32.41
N PRO A 21 -3.46 16.30 32.79
CA PRO A 21 -4.16 17.55 33.09
C PRO A 21 -5.08 18.01 31.95
N GLN A 22 -6.20 18.65 32.30
CA GLN A 22 -7.27 18.97 31.35
C GLN A 22 -6.79 19.83 30.15
N GLU A 23 -5.89 20.79 30.37
CA GLU A 23 -5.34 21.64 29.32
C GLU A 23 -4.53 20.82 28.30
N GLN A 24 -3.60 19.98 28.79
CA GLN A 24 -2.79 19.11 27.95
C GLN A 24 -3.64 18.05 27.22
N ARG A 25 -4.72 17.55 27.84
CA ARG A 25 -5.66 16.63 27.19
C ARG A 25 -6.35 17.27 25.99
N ARG A 26 -6.78 18.54 26.11
CA ARG A 26 -7.41 19.27 24.99
C ARG A 26 -6.45 19.42 23.81
N ASP A 27 -5.17 19.69 24.06
CA ASP A 27 -4.18 19.81 22.99
C ASP A 27 -3.91 18.47 22.29
N LEU A 28 -3.88 17.37 23.05
CA LEU A 28 -3.76 16.01 22.51
C LEU A 28 -5.00 15.63 21.66
N GLU A 29 -6.21 15.94 22.13
CA GLU A 29 -7.46 15.74 21.40
C GLU A 29 -7.47 16.52 20.08
N ASN A 30 -7.06 17.80 20.11
CA ASN A 30 -6.94 18.63 18.91
C ASN A 30 -5.93 18.03 17.91
N THR A 31 -4.76 17.61 18.40
CA THR A 31 -3.72 16.97 17.58
C THR A 31 -4.20 15.65 16.98
N PHE A 32 -4.91 14.84 17.76
CA PHE A 32 -5.48 13.57 17.32
C PHE A 32 -6.52 13.80 16.21
N ARG A 33 -7.45 14.74 16.41
CA ARG A 33 -8.46 15.12 15.42
C ARG A 33 -7.82 15.65 14.14
N HIS A 34 -6.82 16.52 14.25
CA HIS A 34 -6.08 17.03 13.09
C HIS A 34 -5.39 15.90 12.32
N THR A 35 -4.66 15.03 13.03
CA THR A 35 -4.00 13.85 12.44
C THR A 35 -5.01 12.95 11.74
N GLY A 36 -6.20 12.78 12.30
CA GLY A 36 -7.30 12.01 11.71
C GLY A 36 -7.77 12.58 10.38
N GLN A 37 -7.97 13.90 10.31
CA GLN A 37 -8.36 14.58 9.08
C GLN A 37 -7.28 14.49 8.00
N THR A 38 -6.00 14.70 8.37
CA THR A 38 -4.90 14.58 7.42
C THR A 38 -4.78 13.14 6.91
N ALA A 39 -4.90 12.13 7.78
CA ALA A 39 -4.88 10.73 7.37
C ALA A 39 -5.99 10.42 6.37
N ARG A 40 -7.22 10.88 6.65
CA ARG A 40 -8.36 10.72 5.75
C ARG A 40 -8.08 11.32 4.37
N TYR A 41 -7.61 12.56 4.32
CA TYR A 41 -7.30 13.23 3.06
C TYR A 41 -6.20 12.51 2.28
N THR A 42 -5.11 12.13 2.95
CA THR A 42 -4.00 11.37 2.35
C THR A 42 -4.48 10.04 1.78
N ASN A 43 -5.36 9.32 2.48
CA ASN A 43 -5.88 8.03 2.01
C ASN A 43 -6.76 8.18 0.76
N ILE A 44 -7.66 9.17 0.73
CA ILE A 44 -8.49 9.48 -0.44
C ILE A 44 -7.61 9.81 -1.64
N MET A 45 -6.63 10.70 -1.45
CA MET A 45 -5.72 11.08 -2.53
C MET A 45 -4.88 9.89 -3.00
N GLY A 46 -4.31 9.12 -2.08
CA GLY A 46 -3.50 7.95 -2.41
C GLY A 46 -4.26 6.94 -3.27
N LEU A 47 -5.51 6.63 -2.93
CA LEU A 47 -6.35 5.75 -3.74
C LEU A 47 -6.61 6.34 -5.14
N LYS A 48 -6.98 7.62 -5.23
CA LYS A 48 -7.22 8.29 -6.52
C LYS A 48 -5.96 8.34 -7.38
N THR A 49 -4.81 8.61 -6.80
CA THR A 49 -3.52 8.63 -7.50
C THR A 49 -3.19 7.26 -8.07
N LEU A 50 -3.39 6.17 -7.32
CA LEU A 50 -3.18 4.82 -7.82
C LEU A 50 -4.16 4.45 -8.94
N ILE A 51 -5.42 4.88 -8.86
CA ILE A 51 -6.40 4.68 -9.93
C ILE A 51 -5.94 5.37 -11.21
N ILE A 52 -5.53 6.64 -11.12
CA ILE A 52 -5.04 7.40 -12.28
C ILE A 52 -3.76 6.76 -12.83
N LEU A 53 -2.84 6.32 -11.95
CA LEU A 53 -1.61 5.66 -12.36
C LEU A 53 -1.88 4.34 -13.09
N ASP A 54 -2.78 3.49 -12.59
CA ASP A 54 -3.24 2.28 -13.29
C ASP A 54 -3.79 2.61 -14.69
N MET A 55 -4.63 3.64 -14.80
CA MET A 55 -5.17 4.08 -16.10
C MET A 55 -4.06 4.52 -17.07
N ILE A 56 -3.14 5.38 -16.62
CA ILE A 56 -2.07 5.92 -17.48
C ILE A 56 -1.08 4.82 -17.87
N THR A 57 -0.68 3.98 -16.92
CA THR A 57 0.27 2.88 -17.17
C THR A 57 -0.29 1.84 -18.13
N ARG A 58 -1.61 1.62 -18.13
CA ARG A 58 -2.27 0.76 -19.12
C ARG A 58 -2.31 1.38 -20.52
N SER A 59 -2.45 2.70 -20.63
CA SER A 59 -2.56 3.37 -21.93
C SER A 59 -1.23 3.73 -22.57
N ILE A 60 -0.18 4.04 -21.79
CA ILE A 60 1.09 4.58 -22.29
C ILE A 60 2.27 3.87 -21.63
N GLN A 61 2.45 2.58 -21.93
CA GLN A 61 3.50 1.76 -21.31
C GLN A 61 4.93 2.22 -21.66
N SER A 62 5.18 2.64 -22.92
CA SER A 62 6.53 2.90 -23.45
C SER A 62 7.34 3.95 -22.68
N ILE A 63 6.68 4.91 -22.03
CA ILE A 63 7.36 5.93 -21.21
C ILE A 63 7.87 5.30 -19.90
N PHE A 64 7.10 4.39 -19.31
CA PHE A 64 7.44 3.74 -18.05
C PHE A 64 8.49 2.65 -18.22
N CYS A 65 8.67 2.09 -19.43
CA CYS A 65 9.74 1.14 -19.72
C CYS A 65 11.12 1.80 -19.90
N ARG A 66 11.24 3.14 -19.85
CA ARG A 66 12.55 3.81 -19.88
C ARG A 66 13.30 3.54 -18.57
N PRO A 67 14.60 3.19 -18.59
CA PRO A 67 15.31 2.67 -17.42
C PRO A 67 15.10 3.46 -16.12
N ALA A 68 15.31 4.78 -16.15
CA ALA A 68 15.17 5.64 -14.96
C ALA A 68 13.73 5.74 -14.41
N ILE A 69 12.71 5.61 -15.27
CA ILE A 69 11.31 5.65 -14.85
C ILE A 69 10.85 4.26 -14.40
N CYS A 70 11.27 3.23 -15.12
CA CYS A 70 10.99 1.83 -14.83
C CYS A 70 11.47 1.45 -13.43
N GLU A 71 12.72 1.78 -13.11
CA GLU A 71 13.31 1.53 -11.79
C GLU A 71 12.54 2.26 -10.68
N ARG A 72 12.24 3.54 -10.87
CA ARG A 72 11.46 4.32 -9.89
C ARG A 72 10.05 3.78 -9.70
N LEU A 73 9.40 3.34 -10.78
CA LEU A 73 8.07 2.75 -10.72
C LEU A 73 8.11 1.44 -9.94
N ALA A 74 9.05 0.54 -10.25
CA ALA A 74 9.24 -0.74 -9.57
C ALA A 74 9.48 -0.55 -8.06
N LEU A 75 10.43 0.32 -7.69
CA LEU A 75 10.70 0.68 -6.29
C LEU A 75 9.44 1.19 -5.58
N MET A 76 8.69 2.07 -6.24
CA MET A 76 7.47 2.65 -5.68
C MET A 76 6.37 1.59 -5.48
N VAL A 77 6.08 0.75 -6.47
CA VAL A 77 5.03 -0.27 -6.35
C VAL A 77 5.41 -1.34 -5.33
N ASN A 78 6.68 -1.74 -5.25
CA ASN A 78 7.17 -2.67 -4.23
C ASN A 78 7.03 -2.07 -2.83
N TYR A 79 7.43 -0.82 -2.65
CA TYR A 79 7.27 -0.11 -1.38
C TYR A 79 5.80 -0.10 -0.94
N PHE A 80 4.88 0.27 -1.84
CA PHE A 80 3.45 0.30 -1.52
C PHE A 80 2.93 -1.10 -1.17
N LEU A 81 3.23 -2.11 -1.98
CA LEU A 81 2.76 -3.46 -1.74
C LEU A 81 3.28 -3.99 -0.40
N GLN A 82 4.57 -3.79 -0.09
CA GLN A 82 5.18 -4.23 1.17
C GLN A 82 4.54 -3.55 2.39
N HIS A 83 4.18 -2.26 2.29
CA HIS A 83 3.49 -1.57 3.38
C HIS A 83 2.05 -2.07 3.60
N LEU A 84 1.38 -2.51 2.53
CA LEU A 84 0.00 -2.99 2.59
C LEU A 84 -0.12 -4.46 3.03
N VAL A 85 0.80 -5.33 2.60
CA VAL A 85 0.69 -6.79 2.81
C VAL A 85 1.75 -7.36 3.76
N GLY A 86 2.86 -6.64 3.95
CA GLY A 86 3.98 -7.06 4.77
C GLY A 86 3.78 -6.83 6.28
N PRO A 87 4.84 -6.98 7.08
CA PRO A 87 4.75 -6.97 8.55
C PRO A 87 4.23 -5.64 9.11
N LYS A 88 4.54 -4.52 8.44
CA LYS A 88 4.10 -3.19 8.82
C LYS A 88 2.60 -2.94 8.62
N ARG A 89 1.86 -3.83 7.93
CA ARG A 89 0.40 -3.68 7.72
C ARG A 89 -0.38 -3.56 9.03
N ARG A 90 0.13 -4.16 10.12
CA ARG A 90 -0.46 -4.08 11.46
C ARG A 90 -0.48 -2.66 12.02
N ASN A 91 0.40 -1.79 11.54
CA ASN A 91 0.46 -0.37 11.95
C ASN A 91 -0.61 0.47 11.24
N LEU A 92 -1.23 -0.06 10.18
CA LEU A 92 -2.30 0.60 9.45
C LEU A 92 -3.69 0.26 10.02
N LYS A 93 -3.75 -0.72 10.94
CA LYS A 93 -4.99 -1.14 11.59
C LYS A 93 -5.33 -0.20 12.74
N VAL A 94 -6.15 0.80 12.43
CA VAL A 94 -6.81 1.69 13.40
C VAL A 94 -8.25 1.25 13.63
N ARG A 95 -8.87 1.70 14.72
CA ARG A 95 -10.32 1.58 14.91
C ARG A 95 -11.03 2.35 13.80
N ASN A 96 -12.14 1.77 13.31
CA ASN A 96 -13.00 2.36 12.28
C ASN A 96 -12.24 2.88 11.04
N LEU A 97 -11.67 1.97 10.24
CA LEU A 97 -10.93 2.30 9.01
C LEU A 97 -11.71 3.20 8.04
N ASN A 98 -13.05 3.06 8.01
CA ASN A 98 -13.94 3.83 7.15
C ASN A 98 -13.96 5.33 7.50
N GLU A 99 -13.79 5.69 8.77
CA GLU A 99 -13.69 7.09 9.22
C GLU A 99 -12.54 7.81 8.50
N TYR A 100 -11.43 7.10 8.31
CA TYR A 100 -10.23 7.60 7.65
C TYR A 100 -10.18 7.25 6.17
N GLN A 101 -11.26 6.75 5.58
CA GLN A 101 -11.35 6.38 4.16
C GLN A 101 -10.18 5.49 3.71
N PHE A 102 -9.70 4.63 4.62
CA PHE A 102 -8.58 3.75 4.33
C PHE A 102 -9.10 2.42 3.80
N GLU A 103 -8.91 2.19 2.49
CA GLU A 103 -9.40 1.01 1.78
C GLU A 103 -8.23 0.11 1.33
N PRO A 104 -7.51 -0.57 2.27
CA PRO A 104 -6.28 -1.30 1.96
C PRO A 104 -6.47 -2.38 0.90
N GLN A 105 -7.65 -2.99 0.86
CA GLN A 105 -8.01 -4.02 -0.12
C GLN A 105 -8.03 -3.46 -1.55
N LYS A 106 -8.65 -2.28 -1.75
CA LYS A 106 -8.66 -1.61 -3.05
C LYS A 106 -7.27 -1.12 -3.45
N LEU A 107 -6.48 -0.65 -2.48
CA LEU A 107 -5.10 -0.23 -2.71
C LEU A 107 -4.24 -1.42 -3.19
N VAL A 108 -4.33 -2.58 -2.55
CA VAL A 108 -3.62 -3.79 -2.99
C VAL A 108 -4.03 -4.17 -4.41
N ALA A 109 -5.34 -4.25 -4.70
CA ALA A 109 -5.82 -4.57 -6.04
C ALA A 109 -5.31 -3.60 -7.12
N LYS A 110 -5.29 -2.30 -6.83
CA LYS A 110 -4.78 -1.30 -7.77
C LYS A 110 -3.27 -1.39 -7.97
N VAL A 111 -2.51 -1.63 -6.91
CA VAL A 111 -1.07 -1.84 -7.00
C VAL A 111 -0.78 -3.10 -7.83
N THR A 112 -1.47 -4.22 -7.60
CA THR A 112 -1.29 -5.45 -8.39
C THR A 112 -1.70 -5.28 -9.85
N ASP A 113 -2.75 -4.50 -10.14
CA ASP A 113 -3.10 -4.15 -11.53
C ASP A 113 -1.96 -3.41 -12.24
N ILE A 114 -1.25 -2.50 -11.55
CA ILE A 114 -0.11 -1.78 -12.11
C ILE A 114 1.05 -2.74 -12.43
N TYR A 115 1.35 -3.72 -11.57
CA TYR A 115 2.34 -4.76 -11.90
C TYR A 115 1.96 -5.51 -13.17
N LEU A 116 0.68 -5.90 -13.29
CA LEU A 116 0.19 -6.65 -14.45
C LEU A 116 0.26 -5.85 -15.74
N ASN A 117 0.10 -4.52 -15.69
CA ASN A 117 0.27 -3.64 -16.84
C ASN A 117 1.70 -3.72 -17.44
N PHE A 118 2.70 -4.23 -16.71
CA PHE A 118 4.08 -4.37 -17.18
C PHE A 118 4.60 -5.82 -17.12
N SER A 119 3.71 -6.80 -17.00
CA SER A 119 4.08 -8.21 -16.79
C SER A 119 4.88 -8.85 -17.93
N GLU A 120 4.77 -8.31 -19.14
CA GLU A 120 5.49 -8.76 -20.33
C GLU A 120 6.79 -7.98 -20.60
N HIS A 121 7.15 -7.02 -19.73
CA HIS A 121 8.35 -6.19 -19.89
C HIS A 121 9.45 -6.67 -18.94
N ASP A 122 10.46 -7.34 -19.48
CA ASP A 122 11.56 -7.94 -18.71
C ASP A 122 12.36 -6.91 -17.91
N GLU A 123 12.51 -5.69 -18.43
CA GLU A 123 13.19 -4.60 -17.73
C GLU A 123 12.46 -4.22 -16.44
N PHE A 124 11.13 -4.27 -16.44
CA PHE A 124 10.33 -4.02 -15.25
C PHE A 124 10.42 -5.18 -14.26
N CYS A 125 10.35 -6.41 -14.74
CA CYS A 125 10.51 -7.60 -13.89
C CYS A 125 11.87 -7.60 -13.18
N THR A 126 12.92 -7.27 -13.92
CA THR A 126 14.29 -7.12 -13.41
C THR A 126 14.40 -5.98 -12.40
N ALA A 127 13.79 -4.83 -12.68
CA ALA A 127 13.77 -3.71 -11.74
C ALA A 127 13.03 -4.06 -10.43
N VAL A 128 11.96 -4.85 -10.50
CA VAL A 128 11.20 -5.31 -9.33
C VAL A 128 12.04 -6.23 -8.45
N CYS A 129 12.77 -7.20 -9.01
CA CYS A 129 13.58 -8.12 -8.21
C CYS A 129 14.85 -7.46 -7.64
N ASN A 130 15.39 -6.44 -8.32
CA ASN A 130 16.60 -5.73 -7.90
C ASN A 130 16.36 -4.74 -6.75
N ASP A 131 15.12 -4.50 -6.36
CA ASP A 131 14.79 -3.69 -5.18
C ASP A 131 15.19 -4.41 -3.87
N GLY A 132 16.40 -4.13 -3.39
CA GLY A 132 16.89 -4.67 -2.12
C GLY A 132 16.19 -4.13 -0.87
N MET A 133 15.28 -3.15 -0.97
CA MET A 133 14.63 -2.53 0.20
C MET A 133 13.25 -3.13 0.47
N SER A 134 12.41 -3.27 -0.55
CA SER A 134 11.00 -3.65 -0.35
C SER A 134 10.67 -5.04 -0.88
N TYR A 135 11.32 -5.48 -1.97
CA TYR A 135 11.10 -6.81 -2.53
C TYR A 135 11.61 -7.92 -1.60
N ASN A 136 10.80 -8.98 -1.48
CA ASN A 136 11.17 -10.22 -0.82
C ASN A 136 10.27 -11.34 -1.34
N GLU A 137 10.67 -12.60 -1.14
CA GLU A 137 9.99 -13.77 -1.68
C GLU A 137 8.54 -13.94 -1.20
N GLN A 138 8.17 -13.32 -0.08
CA GLN A 138 6.83 -13.40 0.51
C GLN A 138 5.91 -12.27 0.03
N LEU A 139 6.44 -11.25 -0.67
CA LEU A 139 5.68 -10.06 -1.06
C LEU A 139 4.48 -10.40 -1.95
N PHE A 140 4.70 -11.20 -3.00
CA PHE A 140 3.67 -11.60 -3.95
C PHE A 140 2.69 -12.62 -3.34
N PRO A 141 3.13 -13.70 -2.66
CA PRO A 141 2.22 -14.61 -1.95
C PRO A 141 1.29 -13.90 -0.97
N GLN A 142 1.81 -12.98 -0.15
CA GLN A 142 0.99 -12.21 0.80
C GLN A 142 -0.03 -11.31 0.11
N ALA A 143 0.29 -10.77 -1.07
CA ALA A 143 -0.65 -10.01 -1.87
C ALA A 143 -1.76 -10.90 -2.44
N VAL A 144 -1.41 -12.10 -2.93
CA VAL A 144 -2.38 -13.09 -3.43
C VAL A 144 -3.39 -13.48 -2.35
N GLU A 145 -2.95 -13.76 -1.12
CA GLU A 145 -3.86 -14.03 0.02
C GLU A 145 -4.89 -12.91 0.22
N VAL A 146 -4.46 -11.65 0.06
CA VAL A 146 -5.36 -10.49 0.17
C VAL A 146 -6.32 -10.45 -1.01
N LEU A 147 -5.85 -10.65 -2.24
CA LEU A 147 -6.67 -10.66 -3.46
C LEU A 147 -7.74 -11.76 -3.44
N GLU A 148 -7.39 -12.96 -2.99
CA GLU A 148 -8.32 -14.08 -2.85
C GLU A 148 -9.41 -13.78 -1.82
N ARG A 149 -9.02 -13.25 -0.66
CA ARG A 149 -9.97 -12.90 0.41
C ARG A 149 -10.99 -11.83 0.00
N ILE A 150 -10.63 -10.94 -0.92
CA ILE A 150 -11.52 -9.86 -1.38
C ILE A 150 -12.29 -10.23 -2.65
N GLY A 151 -12.13 -11.46 -3.17
CA GLY A 151 -12.80 -11.94 -4.36
C GLY A 151 -12.35 -11.22 -5.64
N HIS A 152 -11.06 -10.86 -5.76
CA HIS A 152 -10.53 -10.32 -7.00
C HIS A 152 -10.64 -11.36 -8.14
N PRO A 153 -10.84 -10.97 -9.43
CA PRO A 153 -11.07 -11.92 -10.51
C PRO A 153 -9.97 -12.99 -10.61
N ARG A 154 -10.37 -14.27 -10.73
CA ARG A 154 -9.43 -15.39 -10.68
C ARG A 154 -8.36 -15.31 -11.77
N GLU A 155 -8.74 -14.92 -12.98
CA GLU A 155 -7.83 -14.67 -14.10
C GLU A 155 -6.70 -13.69 -13.74
N ARG A 156 -7.02 -12.60 -13.02
CA ARG A 156 -6.06 -11.59 -12.57
C ARG A 156 -5.11 -12.15 -11.51
N ILE A 157 -5.65 -12.94 -10.57
CA ILE A 157 -4.85 -13.60 -9.53
C ILE A 157 -3.87 -14.59 -10.16
N ASP A 158 -4.34 -15.41 -11.11
CA ASP A 158 -3.51 -16.39 -11.81
C ASP A 158 -2.43 -15.69 -12.67
N ALA A 159 -2.76 -14.57 -13.31
CA ALA A 159 -1.78 -13.74 -14.02
C ALA A 159 -0.71 -13.17 -13.08
N PHE A 160 -1.11 -12.71 -11.89
CA PHE A 160 -0.19 -12.16 -10.90
C PHE A 160 0.73 -13.24 -10.29
N LEU A 161 0.23 -14.46 -10.12
CA LEU A 161 1.03 -15.63 -9.75
C LEU A 161 2.06 -15.96 -10.83
N LYS A 162 1.65 -16.00 -12.11
CA LYS A 162 2.59 -16.21 -13.23
C LYS A 162 3.69 -15.14 -13.28
N LEU A 163 3.33 -13.88 -13.08
CA LEU A 163 4.29 -12.79 -12.97
C LEU A 163 5.26 -12.99 -11.81
N SER A 164 4.77 -13.44 -10.64
CA SER A 164 5.63 -13.73 -9.50
C SER A 164 6.68 -14.81 -9.82
N GLU A 165 6.30 -15.85 -10.57
CA GLU A 165 7.25 -16.89 -10.98
C GLU A 165 8.25 -16.36 -12.02
N HIS A 166 7.79 -15.52 -12.96
CA HIS A 166 8.67 -14.87 -13.93
C HIS A 166 9.75 -14.02 -13.24
N ILE A 167 9.35 -13.15 -12.31
CA ILE A 167 10.27 -12.26 -11.57
C ILE A 167 11.29 -13.07 -10.75
N LYS A 168 10.93 -14.24 -10.22
CA LYS A 168 11.87 -15.12 -9.51
C LYS A 168 12.97 -15.66 -10.42
N VAL A 169 12.65 -15.93 -11.69
CA VAL A 169 13.62 -16.41 -12.69
C VAL A 169 14.52 -15.28 -13.20
N SER A 170 14.03 -14.03 -13.18
CA SER A 170 14.81 -12.85 -13.58
C SER A 170 15.86 -12.39 -12.55
N LYS A 171 15.91 -12.99 -11.37
CA LYS A 171 16.87 -12.69 -10.29
C LYS A 171 18.16 -13.48 -10.46
#